data_AF-B9JPI5-F1
#
_entry.id   AF-B9JPI5-F1
#
_cell.length_a   1.000
_cell.length_b   1.000
_cell.length_c   1.000
_cell.angle_alpha   90.00
_cell.angle_beta   90.00
_cell.angle_gamma   90.00
#
_symmetry.space_group_name_H-M   'P 1'
#
loop_
_entity.id
_entity.type
_entity.pdbx_description
1 polymer ?
#
loop_
_entity_poly.entity_id
_entity_poly.type
_entity_poly.pdbx_seq_one_letter_code
_entity_poly.pdbx_strand_id
1 'polypeptide(L)'
;MVELVAGLIDVFADAPLTGNPLAVVQDADDLTEDVMRRIAGEFNQAETTFILRSARADWKLRSFTASGAEVFGAGHNALGAWLWLGEHGNLGSLTTARTFQQEIGQDVLPIELELIGGRVHGRMRQAPLRLSDPLSDVAPLADALGLGLGDILSEPPPRPADTGAAHLMVRVRNAGTVDEARPDAGKLLAVLRKTAAEGCYVYAFDAEAPNTAYARFFNPTVGLWEDSATGTAAGPLAAYLAATGNLRNNELVIEQGTKMGRRSILHIRLKPEPELSGTGIVVLRGVIRL
;
A
#
# COMPACT_ATOMS: atom_id res chain seq x y z
N MET A 1 -1.48 -23.97 26.33
CA MET A 1 -1.15 -23.88 24.90
C MET A 1 -2.17 -22.97 24.30
N VAL A 2 -1.75 -21.82 23.78
CA VAL A 2 -2.66 -20.86 23.14
C VAL A 2 -2.71 -21.22 21.66
N GLU A 3 -3.93 -21.40 21.13
CA GLU A 3 -4.16 -21.65 19.71
C GLU A 3 -4.82 -20.41 19.10
N LEU A 4 -4.18 -19.83 18.08
CA LEU A 4 -4.67 -18.62 17.40
C LEU A 4 -4.87 -18.90 15.92
N VAL A 5 -6.02 -18.47 15.38
CA VAL A 5 -6.26 -18.51 13.93
C VAL A 5 -5.34 -17.49 13.26
N ALA A 6 -4.54 -17.95 12.30
CA ALA A 6 -3.63 -17.08 11.57
C ALA A 6 -3.42 -17.57 10.14
N GLY A 7 -2.86 -16.71 9.30
CA GLY A 7 -2.60 -17.06 7.92
C GLY A 7 -2.04 -15.93 7.08
N LEU A 8 -2.11 -16.13 5.76
CA LEU A 8 -1.62 -15.19 4.75
C LEU A 8 -2.77 -14.80 3.83
N ILE A 9 -2.91 -13.50 3.59
CA ILE A 9 -3.78 -12.92 2.59
C ILE A 9 -2.96 -12.09 1.62
N ASP A 10 -3.19 -12.31 0.33
CA ASP A 10 -2.63 -11.53 -0.75
C ASP A 10 -3.57 -10.34 -1.04
N VAL A 11 -3.16 -9.13 -0.67
CA VAL A 11 -3.94 -7.89 -0.83
C VAL A 11 -3.71 -7.27 -2.20
N PHE A 12 -4.74 -6.66 -2.81
CA PHE A 12 -4.70 -6.17 -4.19
C PHE A 12 -4.50 -7.27 -5.24
N ALA A 13 -4.79 -8.52 -4.89
CA ALA A 13 -4.57 -9.68 -5.72
C ALA A 13 -5.82 -10.07 -6.53
N ASP A 14 -5.61 -10.50 -7.78
CA ASP A 14 -6.62 -11.12 -8.63
C ASP A 14 -6.41 -12.63 -8.83
N ALA A 15 -5.26 -13.16 -8.40
CA ALA A 15 -4.95 -14.58 -8.37
C ALA A 15 -4.14 -14.93 -7.11
N PRO A 16 -4.19 -16.19 -6.62
CA PRO A 16 -3.33 -16.61 -5.53
C PRO A 16 -1.86 -16.36 -5.84
N LEU A 17 -1.09 -15.99 -4.82
CA LEU A 17 0.34 -15.70 -4.90
C LEU A 17 0.69 -14.44 -5.73
N THR A 18 -0.28 -13.59 -6.03
CA THR A 18 -0.08 -12.22 -6.53
C THR A 18 -0.37 -11.20 -5.42
N GLY A 19 -0.42 -9.90 -5.69
CA GLY A 19 -0.71 -8.92 -4.64
C GLY A 19 0.41 -8.68 -3.62
N ASN A 20 0.11 -7.87 -2.61
CA ASN A 20 0.98 -7.61 -1.46
C ASN A 20 0.62 -8.54 -0.29
N PRO A 21 1.53 -9.46 0.11
CA PRO A 21 1.21 -10.44 1.13
C PRO A 21 1.14 -9.77 2.51
N LEU A 22 0.10 -10.14 3.26
CA LEU A 22 -0.08 -9.75 4.65
C LEU A 22 -0.28 -11.00 5.50
N ALA A 23 0.50 -11.11 6.58
CA ALA A 23 0.19 -12.06 7.64
C ALA A 23 -0.88 -11.49 8.57
N VAL A 24 -1.85 -12.31 8.95
CA VAL A 24 -2.95 -11.91 9.85
C VAL A 24 -3.04 -12.89 11.00
N VAL A 25 -3.23 -12.37 12.22
CA VAL A 25 -3.49 -13.15 13.44
C VAL A 25 -4.80 -12.64 14.06
N GLN A 26 -5.79 -13.51 14.17
CA GLN A 26 -7.08 -13.21 14.78
C GLN A 26 -7.10 -13.47 16.28
N ASP A 27 -8.01 -12.80 16.98
CA ASP A 27 -8.27 -12.95 18.42
C ASP A 27 -7.00 -12.78 19.27
N ALA A 28 -6.20 -11.78 18.93
CA ALA A 28 -4.89 -11.52 19.54
C ALA A 28 -4.95 -10.74 20.87
N ASP A 29 -6.12 -10.72 21.53
CA ASP A 29 -6.38 -9.94 22.75
C ASP A 29 -5.43 -10.26 23.90
N ASP A 30 -5.09 -11.54 24.07
CA ASP A 30 -4.28 -12.03 25.19
C ASP A 30 -2.77 -12.04 24.89
N LEU A 31 -2.35 -11.56 23.71
CA LEU A 31 -0.95 -11.49 23.34
C LEU A 31 -0.25 -10.27 23.93
N THR A 32 0.94 -10.47 24.48
CA THR A 32 1.85 -9.36 24.79
C THR A 32 2.49 -8.81 23.52
N GLU A 33 2.92 -7.55 23.55
CA GLU A 33 3.62 -6.92 22.44
C GLU A 33 4.89 -7.68 22.03
N ASP A 34 5.67 -8.17 22.99
CA ASP A 34 6.88 -8.95 22.70
C ASP A 34 6.56 -10.25 21.94
N VAL A 35 5.42 -10.88 22.25
CA VAL A 35 4.96 -12.07 21.51
C VAL A 35 4.47 -11.68 20.11
N MET A 36 3.74 -10.57 19.95
CA MET A 36 3.33 -10.07 18.63
C MET A 36 4.54 -9.79 17.73
N ARG A 37 5.57 -9.12 18.25
CA ARG A 37 6.82 -8.85 17.52
C ARG A 37 7.52 -10.13 17.08
N ARG A 38 7.59 -11.14 17.96
CA ARG A 38 8.19 -12.44 17.63
C ARG A 38 7.40 -13.19 16.57
N ILE A 39 6.07 -13.17 16.63
CA ILE A 39 5.21 -13.78 15.60
C ILE A 39 5.39 -13.06 14.26
N ALA A 40 5.47 -11.74 14.25
CA ALA A 40 5.72 -10.97 13.02
C ALA A 40 7.07 -11.35 12.38
N GLY A 41 8.12 -11.54 13.21
CA GLY A 41 9.41 -12.05 12.77
C GLY A 41 9.34 -13.48 12.21
N GLU A 42 8.53 -14.36 12.78
CA GLU A 42 8.33 -15.74 12.30
C GLU A 42 7.64 -15.78 10.92
N PHE A 43 6.63 -14.93 10.70
CA PHE A 43 5.98 -14.82 9.39
C PHE A 43 6.89 -14.20 8.32
N ASN A 44 7.80 -13.31 8.74
CA ASN A 44 8.77 -12.62 7.90
C ASN A 44 8.15 -11.97 6.65
N GLN A 45 6.94 -11.42 6.80
CA GLN A 45 6.30 -10.57 5.79
C GLN A 45 6.65 -9.10 6.03
N ALA A 46 6.33 -8.23 5.07
CA ALA A 46 6.53 -6.78 5.24
C ALA A 46 5.88 -6.29 6.54
N GLU A 47 4.64 -6.73 6.78
CA GLU A 47 3.89 -6.48 7.99
C GLU A 47 3.06 -7.70 8.41
N THR A 48 2.76 -7.81 9.70
CA THR A 48 1.81 -8.76 10.28
C THR A 48 0.78 -7.98 11.09
N THR A 49 -0.51 -8.13 10.76
CA THR A 49 -1.62 -7.47 11.46
C THR A 49 -2.25 -8.41 12.47
N PHE A 50 -2.31 -7.96 13.72
CA PHE A 50 -3.03 -8.58 14.82
C PHE A 50 -4.39 -7.91 14.96
N ILE A 51 -5.46 -8.71 15.00
CA ILE A 51 -6.84 -8.24 15.16
C ILE A 51 -7.24 -8.46 16.63
N LEU A 52 -7.62 -7.38 17.30
CA LEU A 52 -8.01 -7.33 18.71
C LEU A 52 -9.37 -6.67 18.86
N ARG A 53 -10.06 -6.92 19.97
CA ARG A 53 -11.28 -6.19 20.33
C ARG A 53 -10.96 -4.72 20.60
N SER A 54 -11.89 -3.85 20.23
CA SER A 54 -11.83 -2.43 20.56
C SER A 54 -13.00 -2.02 21.46
N ALA A 55 -12.76 -1.05 22.34
CA ALA A 55 -13.82 -0.40 23.13
C ALA A 55 -14.45 0.82 22.41
N ARG A 56 -13.90 1.23 21.27
CA ARG A 56 -14.26 2.48 20.57
C ARG A 56 -14.42 2.33 19.04
N ALA A 57 -14.21 1.13 18.52
CA ALA A 57 -14.30 0.77 17.12
C ALA A 57 -14.83 -0.67 17.00
N ASP A 58 -15.11 -1.14 15.78
CA ASP A 58 -15.52 -2.53 15.58
C ASP A 58 -14.36 -3.50 15.86
N TRP A 59 -13.15 -3.15 15.43
CA TRP A 59 -11.92 -3.88 15.73
C TRP A 59 -10.74 -2.94 15.95
N LYS A 60 -9.76 -3.39 16.74
CA LYS A 60 -8.45 -2.76 16.89
C LYS A 60 -7.43 -3.56 16.09
N LEU A 61 -6.63 -2.87 15.31
CA LEU A 61 -5.54 -3.45 14.53
C LEU A 61 -4.20 -2.96 15.08
N ARG A 62 -3.28 -3.89 15.29
CA ARG A 62 -1.87 -3.59 15.55
C ARG A 62 -1.03 -4.29 14.48
N SER A 63 -0.17 -3.54 13.80
CA SER A 63 0.65 -4.08 12.72
C SER A 63 2.12 -3.97 13.09
N PHE A 64 2.89 -5.04 12.87
CA PHE A 64 4.32 -5.05 13.13
C PHE A 64 5.09 -5.46 11.89
N THR A 65 6.21 -4.80 11.63
CA THR A 65 7.19 -5.25 10.65
C THR A 65 7.87 -6.54 11.14
N ALA A 66 8.51 -7.28 10.23
CA ALA A 66 9.34 -8.45 10.61
C ALA A 66 10.49 -8.09 11.59
N SER A 67 10.95 -6.83 11.59
CA SER A 67 11.94 -6.33 12.54
C SER A 67 11.36 -5.95 13.92
N GLY A 68 10.04 -6.05 14.09
CA GLY A 68 9.34 -5.77 15.34
C GLY A 68 8.95 -4.30 15.56
N ALA A 69 9.07 -3.44 14.55
CA ALA A 69 8.58 -2.06 14.63
C ALA A 69 7.06 -2.04 14.44
N GLU A 70 6.33 -1.33 15.32
CA GLU A 70 4.89 -1.14 15.16
C GLU A 70 4.59 -0.06 14.10
N VAL A 71 3.60 -0.32 13.25
CA VAL A 71 3.16 0.55 12.17
C VAL A 71 1.77 1.08 12.49
N PHE A 72 1.61 2.41 12.41
CA PHE A 72 0.37 3.11 12.72
C PHE A 72 -0.40 3.59 11.47
N GLY A 73 0.13 3.34 10.27
CA GLY A 73 -0.52 3.69 9.02
C GLY A 73 -1.59 2.68 8.61
N ALA A 74 -2.69 3.18 8.04
CA ALA A 74 -3.73 2.36 7.42
C ALA A 74 -3.44 2.16 5.92
N GLY A 75 -2.85 1.01 5.57
CA GLY A 75 -2.49 0.63 4.20
C GLY A 75 -2.91 -0.81 3.87
N HIS A 76 -2.02 -1.55 3.20
CA HIS A 76 -2.28 -2.95 2.85
C HIS A 76 -2.57 -3.82 4.10
N ASN A 77 -1.92 -3.50 5.22
CA ASN A 77 -2.11 -4.14 6.53
C ASN A 77 -3.53 -4.02 7.09
N ALA A 78 -4.11 -2.83 7.05
CA ALA A 78 -5.46 -2.56 7.50
C ALA A 78 -6.47 -3.18 6.53
N LEU A 79 -6.30 -2.94 5.23
CA LEU A 79 -7.17 -3.48 4.20
C LEU A 79 -7.20 -5.02 4.24
N GLY A 80 -6.05 -5.67 4.30
CA GLY A 80 -5.95 -7.13 4.33
C GLY A 80 -6.59 -7.76 5.56
N ALA A 81 -6.45 -7.14 6.75
CA ALA A 81 -7.12 -7.61 7.95
C ALA A 81 -8.65 -7.56 7.81
N TRP A 82 -9.19 -6.51 7.20
CA TRP A 82 -10.62 -6.37 6.97
C TRP A 82 -11.15 -7.26 5.84
N LEU A 83 -10.38 -7.48 4.78
CA LEU A 83 -10.71 -8.47 3.76
C LEU A 83 -10.74 -9.88 4.35
N TRP A 84 -9.77 -10.21 5.21
CA TRP A 84 -9.74 -11.46 5.96
C TRP A 84 -10.99 -11.63 6.84
N LEU A 85 -11.38 -10.59 7.58
CA LEU A 85 -12.61 -10.58 8.40
C LEU A 85 -13.87 -10.64 7.56
N GLY A 86 -13.90 -10.03 6.38
CA GLY A 86 -15.06 -10.10 5.48
C GLY A 86 -15.27 -11.50 4.90
N GLU A 87 -14.19 -12.26 4.68
CA GLU A 87 -14.27 -13.61 4.11
C GLU A 87 -14.48 -14.68 5.18
N HIS A 88 -13.87 -14.54 6.36
CA HIS A 88 -13.84 -15.57 7.40
C HIS A 88 -14.43 -15.16 8.75
N GLY A 89 -14.72 -13.87 8.95
CA GLY A 89 -15.31 -13.34 10.17
C GLY A 89 -16.84 -13.32 10.13
N ASN A 90 -17.44 -12.96 11.26
CA ASN A 90 -18.89 -12.82 11.38
C ASN A 90 -19.30 -11.35 11.26
N LEU A 91 -19.09 -10.76 10.08
CA LEU A 91 -19.47 -9.36 9.81
C LEU A 91 -20.93 -9.18 9.36
N GLY A 92 -21.67 -10.28 9.18
CA GLY A 92 -23.01 -10.28 8.59
C GLY A 92 -22.99 -10.10 7.06
N SER A 93 -24.13 -9.75 6.46
CA SER A 93 -24.20 -9.55 5.00
C SER A 93 -23.37 -8.34 4.56
N LEU A 94 -22.63 -8.54 3.46
CA LEU A 94 -21.86 -7.52 2.74
C LEU A 94 -22.37 -7.33 1.31
N THR A 95 -23.58 -7.79 0.97
CA THR A 95 -24.17 -7.64 -0.38
C THR A 95 -24.40 -6.20 -0.80
N THR A 96 -24.35 -5.27 0.16
CA THR A 96 -24.28 -3.82 -0.06
C THR A 96 -23.12 -3.27 0.75
N ALA A 97 -22.52 -2.17 0.27
CA ALA A 97 -21.48 -1.45 1.00
C ALA A 97 -21.86 -1.19 2.47
N ARG A 98 -20.95 -1.55 3.38
CA ARG A 98 -21.08 -1.31 4.83
C ARG A 98 -19.80 -0.71 5.38
N THR A 99 -19.97 0.34 6.18
CA THR A 99 -18.88 1.02 6.86
C THR A 99 -18.68 0.44 8.25
N PHE A 100 -17.43 0.11 8.56
CA PHE A 100 -16.94 -0.26 9.87
C PHE A 100 -15.91 0.77 10.35
N GLN A 101 -15.63 0.76 11.65
CA GLN A 101 -14.61 1.58 12.29
C GLN A 101 -13.46 0.68 12.75
N GLN A 102 -12.23 1.11 12.49
CA GLN A 102 -11.01 0.44 12.95
C GLN A 102 -10.19 1.36 13.84
N GLU A 103 -9.73 0.83 14.97
CA GLU A 103 -8.78 1.49 15.84
C GLU A 103 -7.35 1.11 15.43
N ILE A 104 -6.54 2.11 15.06
CA ILE A 104 -5.11 1.95 14.76
C ILE A 104 -4.35 3.02 15.55
N GLY A 105 -3.49 2.60 16.48
CA GLY A 105 -2.82 3.53 17.39
C GLY A 105 -3.81 4.41 18.15
N GLN A 106 -3.74 5.73 17.95
CA GLN A 106 -4.66 6.71 18.55
C GLN A 106 -5.88 7.01 17.69
N ASP A 107 -5.89 6.59 16.43
CA ASP A 107 -6.92 6.95 15.46
C ASP A 107 -8.05 5.93 15.41
N VAL A 108 -9.24 6.41 15.07
CA VAL A 108 -10.39 5.58 14.66
C VAL A 108 -10.76 5.98 13.25
N LEU A 109 -10.59 5.05 12.30
CA LEU A 109 -10.71 5.32 10.87
C LEU A 109 -11.84 4.47 10.27
N PRO A 110 -12.61 4.99 9.30
CA PRO A 110 -13.61 4.22 8.62
C PRO A 110 -12.99 3.28 7.57
N ILE A 111 -13.61 2.13 7.36
CA ILE A 111 -13.39 1.26 6.21
C ILE A 111 -14.72 0.73 5.70
N GLU A 112 -14.91 0.78 4.39
CA GLU A 112 -16.11 0.25 3.74
C GLU A 112 -15.78 -1.12 3.13
N LEU A 113 -16.66 -2.10 3.36
CA LEU A 113 -16.60 -3.42 2.75
C LEU A 113 -17.85 -3.70 1.92
N GLU A 114 -17.66 -4.36 0.79
CA GLU A 114 -18.74 -4.80 -0.11
C GLU A 114 -18.37 -6.11 -0.80
N LEU A 115 -19.33 -7.01 -0.97
CA LEU A 115 -19.19 -8.23 -1.74
C LEU A 115 -19.54 -7.95 -3.21
N ILE A 116 -18.53 -7.92 -4.07
CA ILE A 116 -18.68 -7.66 -5.51
C ILE A 116 -18.18 -8.89 -6.26
N GLY A 117 -19.03 -9.48 -7.10
CA GLY A 117 -18.66 -10.65 -7.90
C GLY A 117 -18.21 -11.85 -7.05
N GLY A 118 -18.77 -12.02 -5.84
CA GLY A 118 -18.41 -13.10 -4.92
C GLY A 118 -17.11 -12.89 -4.15
N ARG A 119 -16.48 -11.70 -4.26
CA ARG A 119 -15.24 -11.37 -3.53
C ARG A 119 -15.44 -10.13 -2.68
N VAL A 120 -14.88 -10.15 -1.47
CA VAL A 120 -14.90 -8.98 -0.58
C VAL A 120 -13.97 -7.92 -1.14
N HIS A 121 -14.47 -6.70 -1.27
CA HIS A 121 -13.71 -5.52 -1.64
C HIS A 121 -13.74 -4.55 -0.47
N GLY A 122 -12.60 -3.93 -0.20
CA GLY A 122 -12.48 -2.89 0.81
C GLY A 122 -12.13 -1.54 0.20
N ARG A 123 -12.59 -0.47 0.84
CA ARG A 123 -12.30 0.91 0.49
C ARG A 123 -11.91 1.71 1.73
N MET A 124 -10.79 2.42 1.64
CA MET A 124 -10.28 3.29 2.69
C MET A 124 -10.04 4.70 2.15
N ARG A 125 -10.40 5.70 2.94
CA ARG A 125 -10.07 7.10 2.65
C ARG A 125 -8.68 7.43 3.16
N GLN A 126 -7.94 8.20 2.37
CA GLN A 126 -6.67 8.77 2.77
C GLN A 126 -6.81 10.25 3.15
N ALA A 127 -5.76 10.81 3.74
CA ALA A 127 -5.76 12.23 4.10
C ALA A 127 -5.73 13.12 2.83
N PRO A 128 -6.09 14.40 2.93
CA PRO A 128 -5.92 15.36 1.85
C PRO A 128 -4.48 15.46 1.36
N LEU A 129 -4.32 15.68 0.06
CA LEU A 129 -3.01 15.82 -0.57
C LEU A 129 -2.23 17.01 0.00
N ARG A 130 -0.97 16.76 0.36
CA ARG A 130 0.07 17.77 0.54
C ARG A 130 1.15 17.58 -0.52
N LEU A 131 1.55 18.66 -1.18
CA LEU A 131 2.65 18.68 -2.14
C LEU A 131 3.83 19.45 -1.57
N SER A 132 5.02 18.87 -1.68
CA SER A 132 6.28 19.61 -1.47
C SER A 132 6.80 20.16 -2.79
N ASP A 133 7.79 21.05 -2.73
CA ASP A 133 8.42 21.61 -3.93
C ASP A 133 8.96 20.51 -4.87
N PRO A 134 8.90 20.73 -6.20
CA PRO A 134 9.45 19.80 -7.15
C PRO A 134 10.97 19.79 -7.09
N LEU A 135 11.58 18.70 -7.58
CA LEU A 135 13.02 18.65 -7.79
C LEU A 135 13.42 19.71 -8.83
N SER A 136 14.39 20.55 -8.48
CA SER A 136 14.95 21.56 -9.37
C SER A 136 15.91 20.97 -10.41
N ASP A 137 16.55 19.84 -10.10
CA ASP A 137 17.44 19.10 -10.98
C ASP A 137 17.15 17.60 -10.88
N VAL A 138 16.81 16.98 -12.01
CA VAL A 138 16.49 15.55 -12.11
C VAL A 138 17.71 14.69 -12.45
N ALA A 139 18.88 15.28 -12.75
CA ALA A 139 20.08 14.51 -13.10
C ALA A 139 20.54 13.56 -11.98
N PRO A 140 20.57 13.97 -10.69
CA PRO A 140 20.90 13.04 -9.61
C PRO A 140 19.87 11.92 -9.46
N LEU A 141 18.59 12.19 -9.75
CA LEU A 141 17.53 11.19 -9.71
C LEU A 141 17.68 10.18 -10.85
N ALA A 142 17.96 10.64 -12.08
CA ALA A 142 18.20 9.76 -13.23
C ALA A 142 19.37 8.81 -12.97
N ASP A 143 20.51 9.33 -12.51
CA ASP A 143 21.67 8.53 -12.12
C ASP A 143 21.35 7.56 -10.97
N ALA A 144 20.59 8.01 -9.97
CA ALA A 144 20.15 7.16 -8.86
C ALA A 144 19.23 6.02 -9.30
N LEU A 145 18.39 6.21 -10.32
CA LEU A 145 17.48 5.19 -10.85
C LEU A 145 18.12 4.30 -11.93
N GLY A 146 19.33 4.63 -12.38
CA GLY A 146 19.97 3.96 -13.51
C GLY A 146 19.29 4.24 -14.85
N LEU A 147 18.66 5.42 -14.98
CA LEU A 147 17.93 5.85 -16.17
C LEU A 147 18.64 7.02 -16.86
N GLY A 148 18.37 7.23 -18.14
CA GLY A 148 18.81 8.42 -18.86
C GLY A 148 18.00 9.65 -18.48
N LEU A 149 18.57 10.84 -18.66
CA LEU A 149 17.88 12.11 -18.35
C LEU A 149 16.55 12.26 -19.10
N GLY A 150 16.49 11.83 -20.36
CA GLY A 150 15.28 11.88 -21.18
C GLY A 150 14.24 10.81 -20.85
N ASP A 151 14.53 9.89 -19.93
CA ASP A 151 13.58 8.87 -19.43
C ASP A 151 12.59 9.46 -18.44
N ILE A 152 13.02 10.45 -17.66
CA ILE A 152 12.21 11.14 -16.66
C ILE A 152 11.48 12.30 -17.34
N LEU A 153 10.15 12.31 -17.21
CA LEU A 153 9.32 13.36 -17.77
C LEU A 153 9.23 14.55 -16.80
N SER A 154 9.30 15.76 -17.35
CA SER A 154 9.22 17.00 -16.58
C SER A 154 7.78 17.47 -16.32
N GLU A 155 6.78 16.89 -17.00
CA GLU A 155 5.37 17.21 -16.83
C GLU A 155 4.53 15.94 -16.56
N PRO A 156 3.95 15.80 -15.36
CA PRO A 156 4.09 16.71 -14.23
C PRO A 156 5.47 16.52 -13.53
N PRO A 157 6.03 17.56 -12.89
CA PRO A 157 7.43 17.57 -12.45
C PRO A 157 7.67 16.68 -11.23
N PRO A 158 8.77 15.89 -11.18
CA PRO A 158 9.04 15.00 -10.07
C PRO A 158 9.03 15.72 -8.72
N ARG A 159 8.17 15.27 -7.79
CA ARG A 159 8.00 15.93 -6.49
C ARG A 159 7.42 15.00 -5.41
N PRO A 160 7.67 15.29 -4.12
CA PRO A 160 6.98 14.59 -3.03
C PRO A 160 5.48 14.89 -3.00
N ALA A 161 4.67 13.84 -2.92
CA ALA A 161 3.24 13.90 -2.69
C ALA A 161 2.87 13.04 -1.47
N ASP A 162 1.95 13.53 -0.65
CA ASP A 162 1.69 13.00 0.69
C ASP A 162 0.19 13.01 1.01
N THR A 163 -0.34 11.86 1.45
CA THR A 163 -1.69 11.67 2.02
C THR A 163 -1.65 10.91 3.35
N GLY A 164 -0.50 10.93 4.02
CA GLY A 164 -0.19 10.21 5.26
C GLY A 164 1.30 9.86 5.34
N ALA A 165 1.91 9.53 4.21
CA ALA A 165 3.35 9.33 4.04
C ALA A 165 3.79 9.95 2.70
N ALA A 166 4.90 10.68 2.71
CA ALA A 166 5.38 11.40 1.55
C ALA A 166 6.28 10.52 0.68
N HIS A 167 5.97 10.43 -0.62
CA HIS A 167 6.76 9.68 -1.59
C HIS A 167 7.06 10.55 -2.81
N LEU A 168 8.25 10.39 -3.40
CA LEU A 168 8.69 11.10 -4.59
C LEU A 168 8.00 10.50 -5.82
N MET A 169 7.11 11.25 -6.44
CA MET A 169 6.41 10.84 -7.66
C MET A 169 7.31 11.08 -8.87
N VAL A 170 7.62 10.04 -9.63
CA VAL A 170 8.54 10.12 -10.79
C VAL A 170 7.87 9.51 -12.02
N ARG A 171 7.44 10.37 -12.93
CA ARG A 171 6.88 9.91 -14.21
C ARG A 171 8.01 9.59 -15.19
N VAL A 172 7.96 8.41 -15.80
CA VAL A 172 8.86 8.00 -16.88
C VAL A 172 8.08 7.74 -18.18
N ARG A 173 8.81 7.56 -19.29
CA ARG A 173 8.22 7.51 -20.64
C ARG A 173 7.16 6.42 -20.83
N ASN A 174 7.43 5.20 -20.37
CA ASN A 174 6.58 4.04 -20.59
C ASN A 174 6.88 2.94 -19.57
N ALA A 175 6.06 1.88 -19.58
CA ALA A 175 6.20 0.75 -18.67
C ALA A 175 7.56 0.03 -18.79
N GLY A 176 8.15 -0.03 -19.99
CA GLY A 176 9.49 -0.58 -20.19
C GLY A 176 10.55 0.19 -19.40
N THR A 177 10.49 1.52 -19.41
CA THR A 177 11.39 2.38 -18.63
C THR A 177 11.20 2.22 -17.12
N VAL A 178 9.96 1.99 -16.64
CA VAL A 178 9.71 1.62 -15.22
C VAL A 178 10.45 0.32 -14.87
N ASP A 179 10.40 -0.65 -15.77
CA ASP A 179 11.04 -1.96 -15.62
C ASP A 179 12.56 -1.94 -15.78
N GLU A 180 13.10 -0.96 -16.49
CA GLU A 180 14.54 -0.71 -16.66
C GLU A 180 15.16 -0.05 -15.43
N ALA A 181 14.37 0.64 -14.59
CA ALA A 181 14.88 1.27 -13.37
C ALA A 181 15.62 0.24 -12.49
N ARG A 182 16.89 0.53 -12.20
CA ARG A 182 17.78 -0.25 -11.33
C ARG A 182 18.39 0.70 -10.28
N PRO A 183 17.63 1.05 -9.23
CA PRO A 183 18.06 2.09 -8.34
C PRO A 183 19.31 1.69 -7.54
N ASP A 184 20.24 2.62 -7.40
CA ASP A 184 21.32 2.53 -6.42
C ASP A 184 20.81 3.07 -5.08
N ALA A 185 20.87 2.24 -4.04
CA ALA A 185 20.31 2.57 -2.73
C ALA A 185 20.95 3.84 -2.12
N GLY A 186 22.27 3.99 -2.23
CA GLY A 186 23.00 5.12 -1.66
C GLY A 186 22.71 6.42 -2.38
N LYS A 187 22.71 6.39 -3.72
CA LYS A 187 22.38 7.55 -4.55
C LYS A 187 20.92 7.96 -4.39
N LEU A 188 19.99 7.01 -4.38
CA LEU A 188 18.57 7.31 -4.20
C LEU A 188 18.31 7.91 -2.80
N LEU A 189 18.93 7.36 -1.76
CA LEU A 189 18.85 7.94 -0.42
C LEU A 189 19.40 9.36 -0.38
N ALA A 190 20.49 9.66 -1.09
CA ALA A 190 21.05 11.01 -1.18
C ALA A 190 20.11 12.02 -1.88
N VAL A 191 19.31 11.56 -2.85
CA VAL A 191 18.25 12.35 -3.47
C VAL A 191 17.11 12.58 -2.48
N LEU A 192 16.59 11.52 -1.87
CA LEU A 192 15.42 11.58 -0.97
C LEU A 192 15.68 12.44 0.27
N ARG A 193 16.90 12.40 0.83
CA ARG A 193 17.33 13.25 1.97
C ARG A 193 17.21 14.76 1.74
N LYS A 194 17.10 15.20 0.48
CA LYS A 194 16.91 16.62 0.11
C LYS A 194 15.43 16.98 -0.04
N THR A 195 14.53 16.06 0.24
CA THR A 195 13.08 16.17 0.06
C THR A 195 12.35 15.71 1.31
N ALA A 196 11.03 15.86 1.33
CA ALA A 196 10.18 15.26 2.37
C ALA A 196 9.89 13.77 2.14
N ALA A 197 10.29 13.21 0.98
CA ALA A 197 9.91 11.84 0.60
C ALA A 197 10.77 10.77 1.29
N GLU A 198 10.13 9.71 1.76
CA GLU A 198 10.80 8.52 2.33
C GLU A 198 11.05 7.43 1.28
N GLY A 199 10.28 7.42 0.19
CA GLY A 199 10.41 6.49 -0.92
C GLY A 199 10.27 7.13 -2.29
N CYS A 200 10.56 6.37 -3.35
CA CYS A 200 10.48 6.78 -4.74
C CYS A 200 9.49 5.91 -5.50
N TYR A 201 8.49 6.55 -6.11
CA TYR A 201 7.42 5.90 -6.86
C TYR A 201 7.55 6.22 -8.34
N VAL A 202 8.13 5.27 -9.09
CA VAL A 202 8.39 5.41 -10.52
C VAL A 202 7.19 4.84 -11.28
N TYR A 203 6.59 5.63 -12.15
CA TYR A 203 5.38 5.23 -12.86
C TYR A 203 5.35 5.70 -14.31
N ALA A 204 4.56 5.01 -15.12
CA ALA A 204 4.17 5.45 -16.46
C ALA A 204 2.70 5.10 -16.72
N PHE A 205 2.04 5.90 -17.56
CA PHE A 205 0.69 5.55 -18.03
C PHE A 205 0.75 4.41 -19.06
N ASP A 206 -0.28 3.59 -19.07
CA ASP A 206 -0.56 2.71 -20.19
C ASP A 206 -0.99 3.56 -21.40
N ALA A 207 -0.37 3.31 -22.56
CA ALA A 207 -0.65 4.03 -23.79
C ALA A 207 -2.06 3.74 -24.32
N GLU A 208 -2.55 2.51 -24.10
CA GLU A 208 -3.86 2.03 -24.57
C GLU A 208 -4.97 2.24 -23.53
N ALA A 209 -4.60 2.42 -22.26
CA ALA A 209 -5.51 2.65 -21.15
C ALA A 209 -5.07 3.87 -20.32
N PRO A 210 -5.46 5.11 -20.70
CA PRO A 210 -4.93 6.34 -20.08
C PRO A 210 -5.34 6.56 -18.61
N ASN A 211 -6.24 5.74 -18.06
CA ASN A 211 -6.60 5.71 -16.63
C ASN A 211 -5.88 4.59 -15.87
N THR A 212 -4.93 3.93 -16.51
CA THR A 212 -4.10 2.87 -15.93
C THR A 212 -2.66 3.34 -15.91
N ALA A 213 -2.00 3.16 -14.77
CA ALA A 213 -0.57 3.35 -14.63
C ALA A 213 0.12 2.03 -14.24
N TYR A 214 1.33 1.83 -14.75
CA TYR A 214 2.24 0.81 -14.25
C TYR A 214 3.29 1.47 -13.37
N ALA A 215 3.54 0.93 -12.19
CA ALA A 215 4.41 1.53 -11.19
C ALA A 215 5.31 0.53 -10.47
N ARG A 216 6.41 1.05 -9.93
CA ARG A 216 7.31 0.39 -8.98
C ARG A 216 7.66 1.34 -7.85
N PHE A 217 7.75 0.81 -6.63
CA PHE A 217 8.07 1.58 -5.43
C PHE A 217 9.38 1.11 -4.83
N PHE A 218 10.30 2.04 -4.60
CA PHE A 218 11.59 1.78 -3.99
C PHE A 218 11.76 2.58 -2.72
N ASN A 219 12.19 1.93 -1.64
CA ASN A 219 12.39 2.60 -0.36
C ASN A 219 13.77 2.27 0.23
N PRO A 220 14.77 3.14 0.05
CA PRO A 220 16.08 2.95 0.66
C PRO A 220 16.12 3.33 2.15
N THR A 221 15.03 3.85 2.73
CA THR A 221 15.00 4.34 4.12
C THR A 221 14.56 3.29 5.13
N VAL A 222 13.91 2.21 4.67
CA VAL A 222 13.41 1.12 5.50
C VAL A 222 13.95 -0.23 5.01
N GLY A 223 13.84 -1.27 5.83
CA GLY A 223 14.35 -2.63 5.52
C GLY A 223 13.66 -3.34 4.34
N LEU A 224 12.70 -2.69 3.66
CA LEU A 224 12.01 -3.20 2.49
C LEU A 224 12.46 -2.41 1.25
N TRP A 225 13.27 -3.05 0.41
CA TRP A 225 13.88 -2.40 -0.76
C TRP A 225 12.86 -2.03 -1.85
N GLU A 226 12.01 -2.99 -2.24
CA GLU A 226 10.96 -2.82 -3.24
C GLU A 226 9.66 -3.41 -2.67
N ASP A 227 8.55 -2.69 -2.85
CA ASP A 227 7.23 -3.12 -2.37
C ASP A 227 6.31 -3.48 -3.54
N SER A 228 5.49 -4.51 -3.33
CA SER A 228 4.63 -5.08 -4.39
C SER A 228 3.35 -4.30 -4.63
N ALA A 229 2.83 -3.60 -3.60
CA ALA A 229 1.70 -2.69 -3.74
C ALA A 229 1.71 -1.61 -2.64
N THR A 230 1.89 -0.35 -3.02
CA THR A 230 2.11 0.74 -2.06
C THR A 230 0.93 1.71 -2.07
N GLY A 231 -0.11 1.39 -1.30
CA GLY A 231 -1.30 2.23 -1.17
C GLY A 231 -0.99 3.68 -0.74
N THR A 232 0.01 3.86 0.11
CA THR A 232 0.49 5.16 0.58
C THR A 232 1.16 6.00 -0.52
N ALA A 233 1.58 5.41 -1.63
CA ALA A 233 2.10 6.13 -2.80
C ALA A 233 1.05 6.26 -3.92
N ALA A 234 0.18 5.25 -4.07
CA ALA A 234 -0.88 5.18 -5.07
C ALA A 234 -1.91 6.32 -4.96
N GLY A 235 -2.40 6.60 -3.74
CA GLY A 235 -3.40 7.65 -3.56
C GLY A 235 -2.88 9.08 -3.72
N PRO A 236 -1.70 9.45 -3.16
CA PRO A 236 -1.07 10.74 -3.48
C PRO A 236 -0.78 10.90 -4.97
N LEU A 237 -0.39 9.83 -5.67
CA LEU A 237 -0.19 9.87 -7.12
C LEU A 237 -1.46 10.31 -7.84
N ALA A 238 -2.61 9.67 -7.56
CA ALA A 238 -3.87 10.04 -8.18
C ALA A 238 -4.26 11.50 -7.86
N ALA A 239 -4.14 11.92 -6.60
CA ALA A 239 -4.44 13.30 -6.21
C ALA A 239 -3.52 14.32 -6.87
N TYR A 240 -2.22 14.02 -6.97
CA TYR A 240 -1.23 14.85 -7.65
C TYR A 240 -1.56 14.98 -9.14
N LEU A 241 -1.86 13.87 -9.82
CA LEU A 241 -2.27 13.86 -11.22
C LEU A 241 -3.55 14.67 -11.44
N ALA A 242 -4.50 14.64 -10.51
CA ALA A 242 -5.70 15.48 -10.61
C ALA A 242 -5.35 16.97 -10.45
N ALA A 243 -4.49 17.32 -9.49
CA ALA A 243 -4.05 18.69 -9.25
C ALA A 243 -3.29 19.29 -10.45
N THR A 244 -2.63 18.46 -11.27
CA THR A 244 -1.93 18.88 -12.49
C THR A 244 -2.74 18.67 -13.77
N GLY A 245 -4.02 18.27 -13.68
CA GLY A 245 -4.89 18.06 -14.84
C GLY A 245 -4.54 16.84 -15.69
N ASN A 246 -3.77 15.89 -15.15
CA ASN A 246 -3.35 14.66 -15.81
C ASN A 246 -4.20 13.43 -15.44
N LEU A 247 -5.11 13.54 -14.48
CA LEU A 247 -6.06 12.49 -14.15
C LEU A 247 -7.38 12.67 -14.91
N ARG A 248 -7.92 11.60 -15.49
CA ARG A 248 -9.25 11.62 -16.12
C ARG A 248 -10.28 10.95 -15.22
N ASN A 249 -11.51 11.44 -15.27
CA ASN A 249 -12.67 10.87 -14.58
C ASN A 249 -12.51 10.66 -13.06
N ASN A 250 -11.53 11.31 -12.41
CA ASN A 250 -11.23 11.15 -11.00
C ASN A 250 -10.92 9.70 -10.56
N GLU A 251 -10.44 8.86 -11.50
CA GLU A 251 -10.13 7.46 -11.24
C GLU A 251 -8.77 7.07 -11.83
N LEU A 252 -8.01 6.29 -11.08
CA LEU A 252 -6.73 5.72 -11.51
C LEU A 252 -6.68 4.25 -11.08
N VAL A 253 -6.40 3.38 -12.04
CA VAL A 253 -6.00 2.00 -11.77
C VAL A 253 -4.49 1.94 -11.82
N ILE A 254 -3.86 1.34 -10.82
CA ILE A 254 -2.41 1.19 -10.78
C ILE A 254 -2.09 -0.29 -10.71
N GLU A 255 -1.31 -0.76 -11.68
CA GLU A 255 -0.63 -2.04 -11.62
C GLU A 255 0.77 -1.85 -11.02
N GLN A 256 1.06 -2.58 -9.93
CA GLN A 256 2.36 -2.57 -9.26
C GLN A 256 2.83 -4.00 -8.99
N GLY A 257 4.14 -4.20 -8.78
CA GLY A 257 4.68 -5.47 -8.31
C GLY A 257 4.79 -6.56 -9.38
N THR A 258 4.33 -6.32 -10.61
CA THR A 258 4.43 -7.27 -11.73
C THR A 258 5.88 -7.69 -11.99
N LYS A 259 6.84 -6.75 -11.93
CA LYS A 259 8.27 -7.06 -12.04
C LYS A 259 8.80 -7.98 -10.95
N MET A 260 8.21 -7.91 -9.76
CA MET A 260 8.53 -8.76 -8.61
C MET A 260 7.83 -10.13 -8.66
N GLY A 261 7.01 -10.40 -9.69
CA GLY A 261 6.15 -11.60 -9.73
C GLY A 261 4.95 -11.51 -8.80
N ARG A 262 4.63 -10.32 -8.29
CA ARG A 262 3.59 -10.03 -7.29
C ARG A 262 2.62 -8.99 -7.83
N ARG A 263 2.06 -9.25 -9.02
CA ARG A 263 1.15 -8.34 -9.72
C ARG A 263 0.00 -7.91 -8.81
N SER A 264 -0.16 -6.62 -8.63
CA SER A 264 -1.08 -6.00 -7.67
C SER A 264 -1.87 -4.91 -8.37
N ILE A 265 -3.19 -4.86 -8.14
CA ILE A 265 -4.08 -3.87 -8.76
C ILE A 265 -4.70 -2.98 -7.68
N LEU A 266 -4.28 -1.73 -7.64
CA LEU A 266 -4.80 -0.71 -6.74
C LEU A 266 -5.79 0.18 -7.50
N HIS A 267 -6.99 0.37 -6.94
CA HIS A 267 -7.99 1.25 -7.52
C HIS A 267 -8.10 2.51 -6.67
N ILE A 268 -7.81 3.67 -7.25
CA ILE A 268 -7.98 4.97 -6.60
C ILE A 268 -9.14 5.71 -7.24
N ARG A 269 -10.03 6.24 -6.40
CA ARG A 269 -11.06 7.21 -6.80
C ARG A 269 -10.91 8.48 -5.97
N LEU A 270 -11.01 9.65 -6.59
CA LEU A 270 -10.98 10.94 -5.86
C LEU A 270 -12.39 11.45 -5.56
N LYS A 271 -12.68 11.70 -4.27
CA LYS A 271 -13.95 12.28 -3.80
C LYS A 271 -13.83 13.06 -2.47
N PRO A 272 -13.46 14.35 -2.49
CA PRO A 272 -12.35 14.95 -3.23
C PRO A 272 -10.97 14.38 -2.80
N GLU A 273 -10.88 13.74 -1.62
CA GLU A 273 -9.70 12.99 -1.19
C GLU A 273 -9.58 11.62 -1.87
N PRO A 274 -8.39 10.99 -1.87
CA PRO A 274 -8.22 9.63 -2.40
C PRO A 274 -8.93 8.57 -1.57
N GLU A 275 -9.72 7.76 -2.28
CA GLU A 275 -10.26 6.50 -1.80
C GLU A 275 -9.51 5.36 -2.48
N LEU A 276 -8.65 4.69 -1.71
CA LEU A 276 -7.97 3.46 -2.12
C LEU A 276 -8.94 2.29 -1.95
N SER A 277 -9.05 1.45 -2.97
CA SER A 277 -9.86 0.25 -2.95
C SER A 277 -9.16 -0.94 -3.61
N GLY A 278 -9.54 -2.13 -3.16
CA GLY A 278 -9.00 -3.38 -3.64
C GLY A 278 -9.70 -4.58 -3.02
N THR A 279 -9.37 -5.75 -3.54
CA THR A 279 -9.78 -7.05 -2.99
C THR A 279 -8.52 -7.85 -2.62
N GLY A 280 -8.70 -9.06 -2.12
CA GLY A 280 -7.60 -9.95 -1.77
C GLY A 280 -8.01 -11.41 -1.87
N ILE A 281 -7.05 -12.29 -1.60
CA ILE A 281 -7.23 -13.74 -1.63
C ILE A 281 -6.52 -14.32 -0.42
N VAL A 282 -7.26 -15.02 0.45
CA VAL A 282 -6.65 -15.80 1.52
C VAL A 282 -5.98 -17.02 0.91
N VAL A 283 -4.64 -17.09 1.02
CA VAL A 283 -3.84 -18.18 0.43
C VAL A 283 -3.39 -19.22 1.44
N LEU A 284 -3.40 -18.86 2.72
CA LEU A 284 -3.12 -19.79 3.82
C LEU A 284 -3.99 -19.42 5.02
N ARG A 285 -4.60 -20.43 5.65
CA ARG A 285 -5.32 -20.27 6.92
C ARG A 285 -5.07 -21.50 7.78
N GLY A 286 -4.67 -21.27 9.02
CA GLY A 286 -4.31 -22.32 9.96
C GLY A 286 -4.30 -21.81 11.39
N VAL A 287 -3.52 -22.48 12.23
CA VAL A 287 -3.42 -22.20 13.66
C VAL A 287 -1.95 -22.07 14.07
N ILE A 288 -1.62 -21.02 14.82
CA ILE A 288 -0.35 -20.89 15.54
C ILE A 288 -0.53 -21.47 16.93
N ARG A 289 0.46 -22.26 17.39
CA ARG A 289 0.50 -22.84 18.74
C ARG A 289 1.66 -22.26 19.53
N LEU A 290 1.35 -21.70 20.69
CA LEU A 290 2.31 -21.11 21.64
C LEU A 290 2.32 -21.86 22.98
#